data_AF-A0A955CFT3-F1
#
_entry.id   AF-A0A955CFT3-F1
#
_cell.length_a   1.000
_cell.length_b   1.000
_cell.length_c   1.000
_cell.angle_alpha   90.00
_cell.angle_beta   90.00
_cell.angle_gamma   90.00
#
_symmetry.space_group_name_H-M   'P 1'
#
loop_
_entity.id
_entity.type
_entity.pdbx_description
1 polymer ?
#
loop_
_entity_poly.entity_id
_entity_poly.type
_entity_poly.pdbx_seq_one_letter_code
_entity_poly.pdbx_strand_id
1 'polypeptide(L)'
;MTGKMEYDLMRLWRYLALCAALVAPTANAAYELRVSEIWMGNEPGENLTDDWFEVTNFGDSAWTSADGTLFFDDDSADATAADALFGVDAIGPGESVVFVDGNAGVGGLNLALWHSVWDPALSSAGRAVPQVGSYEGSGLGQGGDGVALFLDVDGGDVAPEDLLGTWTYPDSNANGGQSYDPLLHVFSLEIATDLNDMGQPAIGTPGWSSVPEPASLLLAIAGLSAVARRRR
;
A
#
# COMPACT_ATOMS: atom_id res chain seq x y z
N MET A 1 -41.31 -7.61 -45.00
CA MET A 1 -40.59 -8.35 -43.93
C MET A 1 -39.58 -7.47 -43.17
N THR A 2 -39.49 -6.16 -43.45
CA THR A 2 -38.50 -5.23 -42.88
C THR A 2 -38.95 -4.60 -41.55
N GLY A 3 -40.25 -4.34 -41.35
CA GLY A 3 -40.74 -3.65 -40.15
C GLY A 3 -40.70 -4.46 -38.85
N LYS A 4 -40.67 -5.80 -38.90
CA LYS A 4 -40.64 -6.64 -37.67
C LYS A 4 -39.25 -6.69 -37.04
N MET A 5 -38.21 -6.52 -37.86
CA MET A 5 -36.80 -6.61 -37.44
C MET A 5 -36.32 -5.32 -36.75
N GLU A 6 -36.77 -4.14 -37.19
CA GLU A 6 -36.48 -2.85 -36.52
C GLU A 6 -37.12 -2.76 -35.12
N TYR A 7 -38.32 -3.31 -34.94
CA TYR A 7 -39.02 -3.31 -33.66
C TYR A 7 -38.37 -4.25 -32.63
N ASP A 8 -37.82 -5.39 -33.05
CA ASP A 8 -37.10 -6.32 -32.16
C ASP A 8 -35.69 -5.80 -31.79
N LEU A 9 -35.00 -5.12 -32.71
CA LEU A 9 -33.76 -4.40 -32.39
C LEU A 9 -34.03 -3.31 -31.36
N MET A 10 -35.01 -2.42 -31.56
CA MET A 10 -35.33 -1.35 -30.60
C MET A 10 -35.74 -1.87 -29.21
N ARG A 11 -36.31 -3.07 -29.09
CA ARG A 11 -36.57 -3.72 -27.80
C ARG A 11 -35.30 -4.27 -27.16
N LEU A 12 -34.41 -4.92 -27.92
CA LEU A 12 -33.09 -5.37 -27.43
C LEU A 12 -32.22 -4.20 -26.94
N TRP A 13 -32.25 -3.04 -27.61
CA TRP A 13 -31.48 -1.85 -27.21
C TRP A 13 -31.99 -1.22 -25.91
N ARG A 14 -33.29 -1.31 -25.62
CA ARG A 14 -33.85 -0.87 -24.32
C ARG A 14 -33.41 -1.78 -23.18
N TYR A 15 -33.26 -3.08 -23.40
CA TYR A 15 -32.73 -3.99 -22.38
C TYR A 15 -31.21 -3.79 -22.15
N LEU A 16 -30.43 -3.51 -23.19
CA LEU A 16 -28.99 -3.23 -23.05
C LEU A 16 -28.68 -1.87 -22.39
N ALA A 17 -29.48 -0.83 -22.65
CA ALA A 17 -29.33 0.46 -21.97
C ALA A 17 -29.84 0.44 -20.52
N LEU A 18 -30.78 -0.46 -20.18
CA LEU A 18 -31.27 -0.63 -18.81
C LEU A 18 -30.35 -1.55 -17.97
N CYS A 19 -29.67 -2.53 -18.58
CA CYS A 19 -28.70 -3.38 -17.87
C CYS A 19 -27.38 -2.65 -17.52
N ALA A 20 -26.96 -1.64 -18.29
CA ALA A 20 -25.75 -0.86 -17.98
C ALA A 20 -25.96 0.18 -16.86
N ALA A 21 -27.21 0.43 -16.44
CA ALA A 21 -27.54 1.36 -15.37
C ALA A 21 -28.01 0.67 -14.07
N LEU A 22 -28.08 -0.67 -14.02
CA LEU A 22 -28.62 -1.42 -12.88
C LEU A 22 -27.60 -2.27 -12.10
N VAL A 23 -26.31 -2.14 -12.40
CA VAL A 23 -25.25 -2.62 -11.51
C VAL A 23 -24.13 -1.57 -11.49
N ALA A 24 -24.46 -0.35 -11.07
CA ALA A 24 -23.46 0.34 -10.26
C ALA A 24 -23.42 -0.48 -8.96
N PRO A 25 -22.33 -1.20 -8.63
CA PRO A 25 -22.17 -1.57 -7.23
C PRO A 25 -22.35 -0.25 -6.47
N THR A 26 -23.20 -0.24 -5.46
CA THR A 26 -23.04 0.72 -4.38
C THR A 26 -21.66 0.42 -3.82
N ALA A 27 -20.61 0.99 -4.42
CA ALA A 27 -19.32 1.06 -3.80
C ALA A 27 -19.60 1.79 -2.49
N ASN A 28 -19.61 1.06 -1.39
CA ASN A 28 -19.50 1.70 -0.09
C ASN A 28 -18.13 2.37 -0.15
N ALA A 29 -18.13 3.69 -0.39
CA ALA A 29 -16.95 4.50 -0.39
C ALA A 29 -16.30 4.34 0.99
N ALA A 30 -15.19 3.61 1.03
CA ALA A 30 -14.44 3.28 2.23
C ALA A 30 -12.96 3.27 1.85
N TYR A 31 -12.10 3.57 2.81
CA TYR A 31 -10.68 3.28 2.69
C TYR A 31 -10.45 1.77 2.84
N GLU A 32 -9.41 1.25 2.19
CA GLU A 32 -8.96 -0.13 2.33
C GLU A 32 -7.44 -0.10 2.50
N LEU A 33 -6.99 -0.03 3.75
CA LEU A 33 -5.56 0.04 4.07
C LEU A 33 -4.96 -1.36 4.10
N ARG A 34 -3.86 -1.56 3.36
CA ARG A 34 -3.13 -2.83 3.33
C ARG A 34 -1.64 -2.56 3.27
N VAL A 35 -0.86 -3.43 3.90
CA VAL A 35 0.60 -3.40 3.74
C VAL A 35 0.95 -3.87 2.33
N SER A 36 1.67 -3.04 1.59
CA SER A 36 2.04 -3.26 0.19
C SER A 36 3.52 -3.52 0.00
N GLU A 37 4.37 -3.14 0.96
CA GLU A 37 5.81 -3.40 0.92
C GLU A 37 6.35 -3.49 2.34
N ILE A 38 7.33 -4.39 2.55
CA ILE A 38 7.96 -4.62 3.85
C ILE A 38 9.48 -4.64 3.66
N TRP A 39 10.20 -3.88 4.48
CA TRP A 39 11.64 -3.81 4.51
C TRP A 39 12.16 -4.20 5.90
N MET A 40 13.01 -5.23 5.93
CA MET A 40 13.58 -5.86 7.12
C MET A 40 15.11 -5.69 7.24
N GLY A 41 15.66 -4.76 6.45
CA GLY A 41 17.08 -4.46 6.45
C GLY A 41 17.94 -5.28 5.47
N ASN A 42 19.24 -5.02 5.58
CA ASN A 42 20.32 -5.64 4.85
C ASN A 42 20.86 -6.86 5.61
N GLU A 43 21.15 -7.93 4.86
CA GLU A 43 21.92 -9.07 5.35
C GLU A 43 22.66 -9.68 4.15
N PRO A 44 24.00 -9.71 4.14
CA PRO A 44 24.92 -9.31 5.21
C PRO A 44 25.20 -7.80 5.27
N GLY A 45 25.72 -7.37 6.42
CA GLY A 45 26.28 -6.02 6.63
C GLY A 45 25.41 -5.14 7.50
N GLU A 46 25.77 -3.86 7.55
CA GLU A 46 24.98 -2.84 8.23
C GLU A 46 23.73 -2.49 7.42
N ASN A 47 22.63 -2.22 8.14
CA ASN A 47 21.39 -1.71 7.56
C ASN A 47 21.58 -0.28 7.07
N LEU A 48 21.17 0.00 5.83
CA LEU A 48 21.19 1.35 5.27
C LEU A 48 20.11 2.25 5.86
N THR A 49 18.97 1.67 6.23
CA THR A 49 17.85 2.30 6.95
C THR A 49 17.32 1.32 7.97
N ASP A 50 16.58 1.79 8.98
CA ASP A 50 15.79 0.87 9.81
C ASP A 50 14.71 0.17 9.00
N ASP A 51 14.06 -0.76 9.68
CA ASP A 51 12.90 -1.46 9.20
C ASP A 51 11.80 -0.46 8.87
N TRP A 52 11.13 -0.69 7.76
CA TRP A 52 10.01 0.12 7.35
C TRP A 52 9.01 -0.72 6.60
N PHE A 53 7.77 -0.25 6.58
CA PHE A 53 6.73 -0.87 5.78
C PHE A 53 5.90 0.20 5.10
N GLU A 54 5.28 -0.18 4.00
CA GLU A 54 4.41 0.68 3.21
C GLU A 54 2.96 0.27 3.41
N VAL A 55 2.09 1.26 3.67
CA VAL A 55 0.64 1.10 3.68
C VAL A 55 0.08 1.80 2.45
N THR A 56 -0.66 1.04 1.64
CA THR A 56 -1.41 1.58 0.50
C THR A 56 -2.90 1.54 0.79
N ASN A 57 -3.61 2.61 0.41
CA ASN A 57 -5.06 2.65 0.42
C ASN A 57 -5.62 2.19 -0.93
N PHE A 58 -6.15 0.97 -0.97
CA PHE A 58 -6.78 0.38 -2.16
C PHE A 58 -8.26 0.79 -2.32
N GLY A 59 -8.79 1.55 -1.36
CA GLY A 59 -10.18 1.96 -1.34
C GLY A 59 -10.48 3.19 -2.19
N ASP A 60 -11.76 3.56 -2.23
CA ASP A 60 -12.28 4.68 -3.02
C ASP A 60 -12.40 5.98 -2.19
N SER A 61 -11.99 5.95 -0.91
CA SER A 61 -12.03 7.10 0.00
C SER A 61 -10.73 7.22 0.78
N ALA A 62 -10.35 8.44 1.13
CA ALA A 62 -9.20 8.67 1.97
C ALA A 62 -9.45 8.14 3.38
N TRP A 63 -8.42 7.55 3.98
CA TRP A 63 -8.32 7.47 5.44
C TRP A 63 -7.73 8.78 5.96
N THR A 64 -8.16 9.22 7.14
CA THR A 64 -7.60 10.37 7.86
C THR A 64 -7.39 10.05 9.33
N SER A 65 -6.55 10.81 10.03
CA SER A 65 -6.36 10.68 11.49
C SER A 65 -7.63 10.92 12.32
N ALA A 66 -8.70 11.44 11.71
CA ALA A 66 -10.01 11.54 12.35
C ALA A 66 -10.81 10.23 12.29
N ASP A 67 -10.42 9.27 11.45
CA ASP A 67 -11.07 7.96 11.30
C ASP A 67 -10.54 6.92 12.31
N GLY A 68 -9.46 7.24 13.03
CA GLY A 68 -8.86 6.38 14.05
C GLY A 68 -7.33 6.50 14.07
N THR A 69 -6.70 5.85 15.05
CA THR A 69 -5.23 5.77 15.15
C THR A 69 -4.76 4.42 14.60
N LEU A 70 -3.72 4.45 13.76
CA LEU A 70 -3.11 3.23 13.24
C LEU A 70 -2.04 2.72 14.19
N PHE A 71 -1.90 1.40 14.29
CA PHE A 71 -0.87 0.75 15.08
C PHE A 71 -0.20 -0.38 14.29
N PHE A 72 1.06 -0.61 14.61
CA PHE A 72 1.90 -1.69 14.10
C PHE A 72 2.18 -2.69 15.21
N ASP A 73 2.19 -3.97 14.85
CA ASP A 73 2.93 -4.99 15.59
C ASP A 73 3.63 -5.92 14.59
N ASP A 74 4.57 -6.72 15.07
CA ASP A 74 5.29 -7.72 14.27
C ASP A 74 4.42 -8.96 13.96
N ASP A 75 5.04 -10.09 13.58
CA ASP A 75 4.30 -11.33 13.28
C ASP A 75 3.48 -11.90 14.44
N SER A 76 3.70 -11.44 15.67
CA SER A 76 2.97 -11.90 16.85
C SER A 76 1.51 -11.43 16.85
N ALA A 77 1.24 -10.29 16.19
CA ALA A 77 -0.09 -9.67 16.09
C ALA A 77 -0.78 -9.51 17.46
N ASP A 78 -0.02 -9.20 18.49
CA ASP A 78 -0.47 -8.89 19.84
C ASP A 78 -0.89 -7.41 19.94
N ALA A 79 -2.19 -7.18 19.92
CA ALA A 79 -2.79 -5.85 20.11
C ALA A 79 -2.29 -5.12 21.36
N THR A 80 -1.87 -5.84 22.42
CA THR A 80 -1.37 -5.22 23.65
C THR A 80 0.10 -4.81 23.58
N ALA A 81 0.83 -5.28 22.57
CA ALA A 81 2.19 -4.89 22.25
C ALA A 81 2.26 -3.91 21.07
N ALA A 82 1.15 -3.65 20.39
CA ALA A 82 1.11 -2.81 19.20
C ALA A 82 1.47 -1.34 19.49
N ASP A 83 2.30 -0.77 18.62
CA ASP A 83 2.85 0.57 18.72
C ASP A 83 2.16 1.53 17.75
N ALA A 84 1.84 2.73 18.23
CA ALA A 84 1.14 3.74 17.45
C ALA A 84 1.99 4.25 16.29
N LEU A 85 1.34 4.49 15.16
CA LEU A 85 1.93 5.11 13.98
C LEU A 85 1.76 6.63 14.02
N PHE A 86 2.81 7.36 13.71
CA PHE A 86 2.86 8.83 13.78
C PHE A 86 3.26 9.47 12.46
N GLY A 87 2.90 10.74 12.26
CA GLY A 87 3.43 11.58 11.18
C GLY A 87 2.69 11.55 9.85
N VAL A 88 1.64 10.72 9.71
CA VAL A 88 0.76 10.68 8.53
C VAL A 88 -0.67 11.00 8.94
N ASP A 89 -1.22 12.10 8.41
CA ASP A 89 -2.58 12.57 8.75
C ASP A 89 -3.67 12.09 7.79
N ALA A 90 -3.30 11.64 6.59
CA ALA A 90 -4.23 11.10 5.61
C ALA A 90 -3.52 10.20 4.59
N ILE A 91 -4.26 9.21 4.09
CA ILE A 91 -3.86 8.33 2.99
C ILE A 91 -4.99 8.32 1.97
N GLY A 92 -4.79 9.03 0.86
CA GLY A 92 -5.75 9.16 -0.23
C GLY A 92 -5.97 7.83 -0.99
N PRO A 93 -7.05 7.73 -1.80
CA PRO A 93 -7.26 6.59 -2.69
C PRO A 93 -6.06 6.35 -3.60
N GLY A 94 -5.52 5.13 -3.61
CA GLY A 94 -4.33 4.75 -4.39
C GLY A 94 -3.00 5.31 -3.85
N GLU A 95 -3.01 6.07 -2.76
CA GLU A 95 -1.80 6.59 -2.13
C GLU A 95 -1.11 5.51 -1.30
N SER A 96 0.23 5.56 -1.33
CA SER A 96 1.13 4.75 -0.52
C SER A 96 1.95 5.64 0.40
N VAL A 97 2.02 5.27 1.67
CA VAL A 97 2.81 5.96 2.70
C VAL A 97 3.75 4.97 3.38
N VAL A 98 4.89 5.45 3.85
CA VAL A 98 5.90 4.62 4.52
C VAL A 98 5.92 4.93 6.01
N PHE A 99 6.04 3.91 6.85
CA PHE A 99 6.31 4.04 8.28
C PHE A 99 7.65 3.38 8.59
N VAL A 100 8.53 4.13 9.25
CA VAL A 100 9.90 3.70 9.60
C VAL A 100 10.00 3.49 11.11
N ASP A 101 10.68 2.42 11.53
CA ASP A 101 11.00 2.19 12.93
C ASP A 101 12.01 3.23 13.40
N GLY A 102 11.55 4.30 14.05
CA GLY A 102 12.35 5.51 14.14
C GLY A 102 11.83 6.58 15.09
N ASN A 103 12.35 6.56 16.32
CA ASN A 103 12.53 7.75 17.16
C ASN A 103 13.82 7.63 17.98
N ALA A 104 14.47 8.76 18.24
CA ALA A 104 15.77 8.88 18.90
C ALA A 104 15.81 8.38 20.37
N GLY A 105 14.70 7.86 20.91
CA GLY A 105 14.59 7.34 22.26
C GLY A 105 14.96 5.86 22.43
N VAL A 106 14.88 5.05 21.37
CA VAL A 106 14.88 3.57 21.50
C VAL A 106 15.85 2.83 20.55
N GLY A 107 16.61 3.54 19.72
CA GLY A 107 17.70 2.93 18.94
C GLY A 107 17.44 2.71 17.45
N GLY A 108 16.26 3.09 16.93
CA GLY A 108 16.05 3.26 15.48
C GLY A 108 16.83 4.47 14.93
N LEU A 109 17.29 4.37 13.70
CA LEU A 109 17.79 5.49 12.91
C LEU A 109 16.61 6.45 12.61
N ASN A 110 16.96 7.72 12.44
CA ASN A 110 15.98 8.79 12.31
C ASN A 110 15.40 8.79 10.89
N LEU A 111 14.14 9.22 10.71
CA LEU A 111 13.53 9.56 9.41
C LEU A 111 14.48 10.31 8.45
N ALA A 112 15.37 11.16 9.00
CA ALA A 112 16.41 11.84 8.23
C ALA A 112 17.35 10.88 7.48
N LEU A 113 17.71 9.73 8.06
CA LEU A 113 18.52 8.71 7.40
C LEU A 113 17.74 8.05 6.27
N TRP A 114 16.48 7.66 6.51
CA TRP A 114 15.61 7.08 5.48
C TRP A 114 15.56 7.99 4.24
N HIS A 115 15.30 9.28 4.44
CA HIS A 115 15.31 10.26 3.35
C HIS A 115 16.68 10.38 2.67
N SER A 116 17.78 10.37 3.43
CA SER A 116 19.11 10.46 2.84
C SER A 116 19.48 9.28 1.93
N VAL A 117 18.87 8.11 2.17
CA VAL A 117 19.08 6.88 1.40
C VAL A 117 18.11 6.79 0.22
N TRP A 118 16.82 7.04 0.45
CA TRP A 118 15.77 6.79 -0.55
C TRP A 118 15.50 7.98 -1.47
N ASP A 119 15.58 9.22 -0.99
CA ASP A 119 15.27 10.40 -1.83
C ASP A 119 16.14 10.44 -3.10
N PRO A 120 17.47 10.23 -3.05
CA PRO A 120 18.31 10.22 -4.25
C PRO A 120 17.96 9.08 -5.20
N ALA A 121 17.70 7.88 -4.67
CA ALA A 121 17.38 6.69 -5.45
C ALA A 121 16.03 6.86 -6.18
N LEU A 122 14.99 7.29 -5.46
CA LEU A 122 13.66 7.58 -6.02
C LEU A 122 13.73 8.71 -7.05
N SER A 123 14.41 9.81 -6.73
CA SER A 123 14.58 10.92 -7.68
C SER A 123 15.30 10.48 -8.96
N SER A 124 16.32 9.62 -8.86
CA SER A 124 17.05 9.12 -10.02
C SER A 124 16.20 8.20 -10.91
N ALA A 125 15.26 7.47 -10.30
CA ALA A 125 14.27 6.64 -10.97
C ALA A 125 13.05 7.44 -11.49
N GLY A 126 13.00 8.75 -11.25
CA GLY A 126 11.85 9.60 -11.62
C GLY A 126 10.59 9.30 -10.80
N ARG A 127 10.75 8.76 -9.58
CA ARG A 127 9.66 8.49 -8.64
C ARG A 127 9.49 9.65 -7.67
N ALA A 128 8.26 9.87 -7.22
CA ALA A 128 7.96 10.80 -6.13
C ALA A 128 8.37 10.16 -4.80
N VAL A 129 8.77 10.98 -3.83
CA VAL A 129 9.00 10.53 -2.45
C VAL A 129 7.64 10.42 -1.75
N PRO A 130 7.30 9.27 -1.12
CA PRO A 130 6.05 9.13 -0.38
C PRO A 130 5.99 10.01 0.87
N GLN A 131 4.81 10.12 1.48
CA GLN A 131 4.74 10.57 2.86
C GLN A 131 5.43 9.54 3.77
N VAL A 132 6.15 10.02 4.78
CA VAL A 132 6.90 9.15 5.70
C VAL A 132 6.54 9.49 7.14
N GLY A 133 6.01 8.49 7.84
CA GLY A 133 5.74 8.50 9.27
C GLY A 133 6.70 7.60 10.04
N SER A 134 6.47 7.44 11.34
CA SER A 134 7.30 6.60 12.21
C SER A 134 6.50 5.79 13.22
N TYR A 135 7.17 4.80 13.81
CA TYR A 135 6.73 4.02 14.97
C TYR A 135 7.93 3.68 15.86
N GLU A 136 7.69 3.06 17.02
CA GLU A 136 8.73 2.58 17.95
C GLU A 136 8.47 1.10 18.28
N GLY A 137 8.77 0.20 17.33
CA GLY A 137 8.38 -1.21 17.43
C GLY A 137 9.51 -2.18 17.77
N SER A 138 9.19 -3.47 17.80
CA SER A 138 10.15 -4.58 17.96
C SER A 138 11.10 -4.77 16.77
N GLY A 139 10.88 -4.06 15.66
CA GLY A 139 11.57 -4.24 14.38
C GLY A 139 11.08 -5.47 13.61
N LEU A 140 11.81 -5.84 12.56
CA LEU A 140 11.47 -6.94 11.63
C LEU A 140 12.68 -7.87 11.42
N GLY A 141 12.47 -9.17 11.62
CA GLY A 141 13.53 -10.19 11.58
C GLY A 141 13.80 -10.79 10.19
N GLN A 142 15.04 -11.18 9.90
CA GLN A 142 15.40 -11.79 8.61
C GLN A 142 14.92 -13.25 8.43
N GLY A 143 14.55 -13.96 9.51
CA GLY A 143 14.13 -15.37 9.47
C GLY A 143 12.71 -15.61 8.93
N GLY A 144 12.06 -14.56 8.41
CA GLY A 144 10.62 -14.48 8.21
C GLY A 144 9.98 -13.76 9.40
N ASP A 145 9.08 -12.85 9.08
CA ASP A 145 8.35 -12.00 10.04
C ASP A 145 7.12 -11.41 9.31
N GLY A 146 6.45 -10.42 9.91
CA GLY A 146 5.38 -9.72 9.26
C GLY A 146 5.00 -8.41 9.93
N VAL A 147 4.02 -7.77 9.31
CA VAL A 147 3.37 -6.57 9.83
C VAL A 147 1.93 -6.90 10.14
N ALA A 148 1.51 -6.71 11.38
CA ALA A 148 0.13 -6.62 11.80
C ALA A 148 -0.29 -5.15 11.86
N LEU A 149 -1.34 -4.77 11.13
CA LEU A 149 -1.85 -3.41 11.11
C LEU A 149 -3.20 -3.36 11.84
N PHE A 150 -3.32 -2.46 12.81
CA PHE A 150 -4.56 -2.22 13.56
C PHE A 150 -5.07 -0.81 13.32
N LEU A 151 -6.38 -0.62 13.48
CA LEU A 151 -7.03 0.69 13.47
C LEU A 151 -7.97 0.81 14.66
N ASP A 152 -7.54 1.54 15.67
CA ASP A 152 -8.41 1.91 16.80
C ASP A 152 -9.24 3.14 16.43
N VAL A 153 -10.53 2.90 16.22
CA VAL A 153 -11.52 3.93 15.88
C VAL A 153 -12.15 4.59 17.12
N ASP A 154 -12.04 3.95 18.28
CA ASP A 154 -12.73 4.35 19.51
C ASP A 154 -11.85 5.21 20.43
N GLY A 155 -10.53 5.25 20.18
CA GLY A 155 -9.56 6.04 20.94
C GLY A 155 -9.25 5.43 22.31
N GLY A 156 -9.28 4.09 22.38
CA GLY A 156 -9.07 3.28 23.57
C GLY A 156 -7.73 2.53 23.54
N ASP A 157 -7.68 1.40 24.25
CA ASP A 157 -6.58 0.45 24.10
C ASP A 157 -6.86 -0.40 22.86
N VAL A 158 -5.84 -0.62 22.02
CA VAL A 158 -5.96 -1.49 20.84
C VAL A 158 -6.36 -2.89 21.26
N ALA A 159 -7.33 -3.46 20.55
CA ALA A 159 -7.87 -4.78 20.80
C ALA A 159 -7.77 -5.68 19.55
N PRO A 160 -7.88 -7.02 19.70
CA PRO A 160 -7.81 -7.95 18.57
C PRO A 160 -8.84 -7.68 17.47
N GLU A 161 -10.00 -7.10 17.80
CA GLU A 161 -11.01 -6.67 16.83
C GLU A 161 -10.60 -5.50 15.93
N ASP A 162 -9.58 -4.73 16.33
CA ASP A 162 -9.06 -3.59 15.56
C ASP A 162 -8.10 -4.04 14.43
N LEU A 163 -7.77 -5.33 14.37
CA LEU A 163 -6.85 -5.88 13.38
C LEU A 163 -7.44 -5.74 11.96
N LEU A 164 -6.76 -4.96 11.13
CA LEU A 164 -7.06 -4.86 9.69
C LEU A 164 -6.52 -6.07 8.93
N GLY A 165 -5.33 -6.55 9.32
CA GLY A 165 -4.71 -7.72 8.72
C GLY A 165 -3.27 -7.92 9.15
N THR A 166 -2.72 -9.06 8.73
CA THR A 166 -1.31 -9.43 8.92
C THR A 166 -0.69 -9.79 7.59
N TRP A 167 0.50 -9.25 7.31
CA TRP A 167 1.25 -9.47 6.07
C TRP A 167 2.64 -9.96 6.40
N THR A 168 2.91 -11.22 6.05
CA THR A 168 4.17 -11.89 6.38
C THR A 168 5.06 -12.06 5.17
N TYR A 169 6.37 -12.15 5.39
CA TYR A 169 7.36 -12.48 4.38
C TYR A 169 8.14 -13.76 4.77
N PRO A 170 8.67 -14.52 3.79
CA PRO A 170 9.47 -15.72 4.07
C PRO A 170 10.87 -15.34 4.57
N ASP A 171 11.65 -16.32 5.04
CA ASP A 171 13.09 -16.15 5.31
C ASP A 171 13.79 -15.34 4.20
N SER A 172 14.32 -14.18 4.59
CA SER A 172 14.91 -13.18 3.72
C SER A 172 16.44 -13.22 3.74
N ASN A 173 17.09 -14.16 4.44
CA ASN A 173 18.56 -14.24 4.50
C ASN A 173 19.20 -14.33 3.10
N ALA A 174 18.54 -15.03 2.17
CA ALA A 174 19.02 -15.16 0.79
C ALA A 174 18.72 -13.93 -0.09
N ASN A 175 17.84 -13.06 0.39
CA ASN A 175 17.31 -11.88 -0.29
C ASN A 175 17.59 -10.59 0.48
N GLY A 176 18.53 -10.61 1.43
CA GLY A 176 18.82 -9.45 2.26
C GLY A 176 19.07 -8.21 1.41
N GLY A 177 18.62 -7.08 1.92
CA GLY A 177 18.65 -5.83 1.19
C GLY A 177 17.59 -5.70 0.09
N GLN A 178 16.61 -6.60 0.00
CA GLN A 178 15.43 -6.47 -0.85
C GLN A 178 14.18 -6.40 0.02
N SER A 179 13.34 -5.40 -0.22
CA SER A 179 11.99 -5.38 0.34
C SER A 179 11.14 -6.50 -0.24
N TYR A 180 10.04 -6.81 0.43
CA TYR A 180 9.08 -7.83 0.03
C TYR A 180 7.70 -7.21 -0.20
N ASP A 181 7.06 -7.54 -1.31
CA ASP A 181 5.66 -7.23 -1.58
C ASP A 181 4.80 -8.42 -1.13
N PRO A 182 4.04 -8.30 -0.02
CA PRO A 182 3.21 -9.38 0.50
C PRO A 182 1.90 -9.57 -0.28
N LEU A 183 1.57 -8.70 -1.23
CA LEU A 183 0.40 -8.82 -2.09
C LEU A 183 0.73 -9.63 -3.35
N LEU A 184 1.95 -9.48 -3.87
CA LEU A 184 2.49 -10.19 -5.02
C LEU A 184 3.32 -11.43 -4.63
N HIS A 185 3.71 -11.53 -3.37
CA HIS A 185 4.59 -12.55 -2.81
C HIS A 185 5.96 -12.62 -3.50
N VAL A 186 6.61 -11.46 -3.67
CA VAL A 186 7.91 -11.34 -4.34
C VAL A 186 8.82 -10.34 -3.64
N PHE A 187 10.13 -10.60 -3.68
CA PHE A 187 11.14 -9.60 -3.31
C PHE A 187 11.36 -8.61 -4.45
N SER A 188 11.61 -7.34 -4.09
CA SER A 188 11.82 -6.26 -5.05
C SER A 188 13.17 -6.37 -5.76
N LEU A 189 13.19 -5.94 -7.02
CA LEU A 189 14.38 -5.90 -7.89
C LEU A 189 14.50 -4.56 -8.64
N GLU A 190 13.69 -3.55 -8.29
CA GLU A 190 13.48 -2.38 -9.17
C GLU A 190 14.41 -1.19 -8.87
N ILE A 191 14.31 -0.58 -7.69
CA ILE A 191 15.07 0.63 -7.34
C ILE A 191 16.12 0.26 -6.30
N ALA A 192 17.39 0.44 -6.64
CA ALA A 192 18.53 0.18 -5.76
C ALA A 192 19.14 1.49 -5.26
N THR A 193 19.47 1.55 -3.98
CA THR A 193 20.20 2.65 -3.33
C THR A 193 21.71 2.48 -3.48
N ASP A 194 22.48 3.35 -2.82
CA ASP A 194 23.89 3.12 -2.55
C ASP A 194 24.12 1.86 -1.69
N LEU A 195 25.37 1.38 -1.65
CA LEU A 195 25.75 0.12 -1.03
C LEU A 195 26.10 0.28 0.46
N ASN A 196 25.83 -0.76 1.25
CA ASN A 196 26.32 -0.90 2.62
C ASN A 196 27.82 -1.31 2.68
N ASP A 197 28.31 -1.54 3.89
CA ASP A 197 29.70 -1.95 4.20
C ASP A 197 30.10 -3.31 3.60
N MET A 198 29.13 -4.14 3.22
CA MET A 198 29.31 -5.43 2.57
C MET A 198 29.01 -5.40 1.05
N GLY A 199 28.76 -4.21 0.48
CA GLY A 199 28.52 -4.04 -0.95
C GLY A 199 27.10 -4.41 -1.40
N GLN A 200 26.13 -4.43 -0.49
CA GLN A 200 24.71 -4.71 -0.76
C GLN A 200 23.90 -3.41 -0.75
N PRO A 201 23.08 -3.12 -1.79
CA PRO A 201 22.17 -1.98 -1.78
C PRO A 201 20.91 -2.28 -0.96
N ALA A 202 20.12 -1.25 -0.68
CA ALA A 202 18.70 -1.42 -0.40
C ALA A 202 17.92 -1.39 -1.71
N ILE A 203 17.03 -2.36 -1.90
CA ILE A 203 16.24 -2.55 -3.11
C ILE A 203 14.76 -2.56 -2.75
N GLY A 204 13.98 -1.67 -3.36
CA GLY A 204 12.56 -1.51 -3.06
C GLY A 204 11.84 -0.59 -4.02
N THR A 205 10.57 -0.31 -3.72
CA THR A 205 9.69 0.55 -4.50
C THR A 205 8.84 1.49 -3.62
N PRO A 206 9.40 2.12 -2.57
CA PRO A 206 8.59 2.93 -1.66
C PRO A 206 7.89 4.09 -2.39
N GLY A 207 6.62 4.26 -2.07
CA GLY A 207 5.70 5.22 -2.68
C GLY A 207 5.10 4.78 -4.01
N TRP A 208 5.27 3.52 -4.42
CA TRP A 208 4.78 3.03 -5.70
C TRP A 208 3.72 1.94 -5.55
N SER A 209 2.47 2.31 -5.83
CA SER A 209 1.38 1.36 -6.03
C SER A 209 1.07 1.17 -7.51
N SER A 210 0.92 -0.09 -7.94
CA SER A 210 0.48 -0.43 -9.30
C SER A 210 -1.04 -0.28 -9.51
N VAL A 211 -1.76 0.17 -8.48
CA VAL A 211 -3.22 0.32 -8.48
C VAL A 211 -3.62 1.58 -9.24
N PRO A 212 -4.37 1.47 -10.35
CA PRO A 212 -5.03 2.64 -10.93
C PRO A 212 -6.07 3.11 -9.91
N GLU A 213 -6.10 4.41 -9.60
CA GLU A 213 -7.19 4.95 -8.77
C GLU A 213 -8.54 4.44 -9.32
N PRO A 214 -9.46 3.96 -8.48
CA PRO A 214 -10.69 3.27 -8.91
C PRO A 214 -11.54 4.12 -9.87
N ALA A 215 -11.48 5.45 -9.74
CA ALA A 215 -12.10 6.39 -10.67
C ALA A 215 -11.50 6.34 -12.10
N SER A 216 -10.20 6.05 -12.27
CA SER A 216 -9.55 5.96 -13.57
C SER A 216 -10.03 4.75 -14.37
N LEU A 217 -10.26 3.61 -13.70
CA LEU A 217 -10.84 2.40 -14.32
C LEU A 217 -12.26 2.65 -14.82
N LEU A 218 -13.10 3.32 -14.00
CA LEU A 218 -14.45 3.71 -14.40
C LEU A 218 -14.44 4.67 -15.59
N LEU A 219 -13.54 5.66 -15.61
CA LEU A 219 -13.42 6.60 -16.73
C LEU A 219 -12.92 5.92 -18.01
N ALA A 220 -11.98 4.98 -17.91
CA ALA A 220 -11.46 4.22 -19.04
C ALA A 220 -12.55 3.34 -19.67
N ILE A 221 -13.35 2.65 -18.86
CA ILE A 221 -14.49 1.83 -19.31
C ILE A 221 -15.59 2.72 -19.93
N ALA A 222 -15.90 3.87 -19.32
CA ALA A 222 -16.87 4.83 -19.86
C ALA A 222 -16.40 5.42 -21.20
N GLY A 223 -15.10 5.73 -21.33
CA GLY A 223 -14.50 6.22 -22.57
C GLY A 223 -14.55 5.20 -23.70
N LEU A 224 -14.22 3.93 -23.43
CA LEU A 224 -14.34 2.83 -24.39
C LEU A 224 -15.79 2.65 -24.88
N SER A 225 -16.76 2.78 -23.97
CA SER A 225 -18.19 2.73 -24.27
C SER A 225 -18.65 3.88 -25.19
N ALA A 226 -18.12 5.08 -24.98
CA ALA A 226 -18.42 6.25 -25.81
C ALA A 226 -17.78 6.17 -27.21
N VAL A 227 -16.56 5.62 -27.32
CA VAL A 227 -15.88 5.40 -28.61
C VAL A 227 -16.59 4.31 -29.44
N ALA A 228 -17.07 3.25 -28.80
CA ALA A 228 -17.86 2.22 -29.47
C ALA A 228 -19.20 2.76 -30.03
N ARG A 229 -19.80 3.77 -29.37
CA ARG A 229 -21.00 4.47 -29.86
C ARG A 229 -20.74 5.39 -31.06
N ARG A 230 -19.54 5.96 -31.21
CA ARG A 230 -19.19 6.85 -32.33
C ARG A 230 -18.85 6.12 -33.63
N ARG A 231 -18.62 4.80 -33.57
CA ARG A 231 -18.23 3.98 -34.73
C ARG A 231 -19.40 3.20 -35.36
N ARG A 232 -20.66 3.53 -35.03
CA ARG A 232 -21.86 2.95 -35.64
C ARG A 232 -22.80 4.02 -36.16
#